data_AF-A0A2C5W1U9-F1
#
_entry.id   AF-A0A2C5W1U9-F1
#
_cell.length_a   1.000
_cell.length_b   1.000
_cell.length_c   1.000
_cell.angle_alpha   90.00
_cell.angle_beta   90.00
_cell.angle_gamma   90.00
#
_symmetry.space_group_name_H-M   'P 1'
#
loop_
_entity.id
_entity.type
_entity.pdbx_description
1 polymer ?
#
loop_
_entity_poly.entity_id
_entity_poly.type
_entity_poly.pdbx_seq_one_letter_code
_entity_poly.pdbx_strand_id
1 'polypeptide(L)'
;MTIRSVMFAAPLLLVTALSASMVFANGDESAPVQKPNCPKGQVWDSKSQKCVLQTSSAVPDADRTDYAYRLAKDGRYEEALVLLDTLQQPNTAKALNYRGYATRKLGRTDEGIGYYLQSVKLDPQYAQVREYLGEAYVIKGRVDLAQEQLQQIKSICGTACEEYQDLAEAINDSSKT
;
A
#
# COMPACT_ATOMS: atom_id res chain seq x y z
N MET A 1 -76.95 -17.54 -16.96
CA MET A 1 -76.81 -18.95 -16.51
C MET A 1 -75.36 -19.15 -16.09
N THR A 2 -74.97 -19.57 -14.90
CA THR A 2 -75.65 -20.12 -13.71
C THR A 2 -74.61 -20.04 -12.58
N ILE A 3 -75.05 -19.60 -11.39
CA ILE A 3 -74.29 -19.64 -10.14
C ILE A 3 -73.99 -21.09 -9.77
N ARG A 4 -72.78 -21.41 -9.28
CA ARG A 4 -72.57 -22.58 -8.41
C ARG A 4 -71.57 -22.34 -7.29
N SER A 5 -72.06 -22.74 -6.14
CA SER A 5 -71.61 -22.60 -4.76
C SER A 5 -70.56 -23.65 -4.34
N VAL A 6 -69.72 -23.25 -3.37
CA VAL A 6 -69.45 -23.91 -2.06
C VAL A 6 -68.58 -25.19 -1.97
N MET A 7 -67.50 -25.02 -1.18
CA MET A 7 -66.80 -25.88 -0.21
C MET A 7 -66.32 -27.29 -0.60
N PHE A 8 -65.08 -27.63 -0.22
CA PHE A 8 -64.75 -28.61 0.84
C PHE A 8 -63.23 -28.60 1.13
N ALA A 9 -62.87 -28.40 2.40
CA ALA A 9 -61.58 -28.76 3.01
C ALA A 9 -61.54 -30.31 3.21
N ALA A 10 -60.46 -31.06 3.40
CA ALA A 10 -59.17 -30.88 4.10
C ALA A 10 -58.24 -32.10 3.74
N PRO A 11 -57.25 -32.51 4.55
CA PRO A 11 -55.84 -32.08 4.56
C PRO A 11 -54.84 -33.23 4.28
N LEU A 12 -53.57 -32.94 4.00
CA LEU A 12 -52.49 -33.94 4.14
C LEU A 12 -51.27 -33.33 4.84
N LEU A 13 -51.01 -33.85 6.03
CA LEU A 13 -49.83 -33.58 6.87
C LEU A 13 -48.59 -34.18 6.22
N LEU A 14 -47.53 -33.38 6.07
CA LEU A 14 -46.17 -33.87 5.81
C LEU A 14 -45.22 -33.21 6.81
N VAL A 15 -44.75 -34.04 7.74
CA VAL A 15 -43.75 -33.74 8.75
C VAL A 15 -42.38 -33.69 8.06
N THR A 16 -41.75 -32.52 8.00
CA THR A 16 -40.35 -32.41 7.55
C THR A 16 -39.44 -32.24 8.76
N ALA A 17 -38.62 -33.24 9.02
CA ALA A 17 -37.54 -33.19 9.99
C ALA A 17 -36.44 -32.22 9.51
N LEU A 18 -36.21 -31.13 10.24
CA LEU A 18 -35.05 -30.25 10.03
C LEU A 18 -33.86 -30.81 10.80
N SER A 19 -32.91 -31.41 10.08
CA SER A 19 -31.57 -31.66 10.58
C SER A 19 -30.81 -30.33 10.64
N ALA A 20 -30.49 -29.85 11.85
CA ALA A 20 -29.64 -28.68 12.04
C ALA A 20 -28.18 -29.04 11.73
N SER A 21 -27.68 -28.63 10.57
CA SER A 21 -26.25 -28.59 10.30
C SER A 21 -25.66 -27.38 11.04
N MET A 22 -24.80 -27.62 12.03
CA MET A 22 -24.01 -26.58 12.65
C MET A 22 -23.01 -26.06 11.60
N VAL A 23 -23.26 -24.85 11.10
CA VAL A 23 -22.30 -24.07 10.33
C VAL A 23 -21.36 -23.42 11.33
N PHE A 24 -20.08 -23.80 11.31
CA PHE A 24 -19.04 -23.03 11.99
C PHE A 24 -18.80 -21.77 11.16
N ALA A 25 -19.24 -20.62 11.68
CA ALA A 25 -18.96 -19.31 11.08
C ALA A 25 -17.46 -19.01 11.25
N ASN A 26 -16.84 -18.64 10.13
CA ASN A 26 -15.43 -18.32 9.95
C ASN A 26 -14.95 -17.18 10.87
N GLY A 27 -13.65 -17.21 11.15
CA GLY A 27 -12.95 -16.26 12.00
C GLY A 27 -13.14 -14.79 11.59
N ASP A 28 -13.35 -13.95 12.60
CA ASP A 28 -13.09 -12.52 12.53
C ASP A 28 -11.58 -12.29 12.36
N GLU A 29 -11.07 -12.47 11.16
CA GLU A 29 -9.85 -11.80 10.76
C GLU A 29 -10.22 -10.32 10.57
N SER A 30 -10.05 -9.56 11.65
CA SER A 30 -10.29 -8.13 11.67
C SER A 30 -9.45 -7.51 10.56
N ALA A 31 -10.10 -7.06 9.48
CA ALA A 31 -9.45 -6.35 8.40
C ALA A 31 -8.54 -5.25 9.00
N PRO A 32 -7.30 -5.07 8.51
CA PRO A 32 -6.41 -4.06 9.05
C PRO A 32 -7.12 -2.72 9.01
N VAL A 33 -7.34 -2.10 10.17
CA VAL A 33 -8.02 -0.81 10.28
C VAL A 33 -7.21 0.18 9.47
N GLN A 34 -7.67 0.47 8.26
CA GLN A 34 -7.01 1.40 7.37
C GLN A 34 -7.14 2.77 8.01
N LYS A 35 -6.04 3.22 8.65
CA LYS A 35 -6.00 4.49 9.38
C LYS A 35 -6.50 5.59 8.44
N PRO A 36 -7.39 6.49 8.88
CA PRO A 36 -7.99 7.47 7.99
C PRO A 36 -6.96 8.51 7.56
N ASN A 37 -7.07 8.95 6.31
CA ASN A 37 -6.33 10.10 5.83
C ASN A 37 -6.95 11.38 6.42
N CYS A 38 -6.12 12.20 7.04
CA CYS A 38 -6.50 13.48 7.58
C CYS A 38 -6.78 14.52 6.47
N PRO A 39 -7.56 15.57 6.80
CA PRO A 39 -7.71 16.73 5.93
C PRO A 39 -6.36 17.34 5.55
N LYS A 40 -6.32 18.06 4.43
CA LYS A 40 -5.12 18.74 3.92
C LYS A 40 -4.49 19.63 5.01
N GLY A 41 -3.16 19.54 5.16
CA GLY A 41 -2.40 20.26 6.17
C GLY A 41 -2.41 19.64 7.58
N GLN A 42 -3.00 18.45 7.73
CA GLN A 42 -2.99 17.69 8.98
C GLN A 42 -2.29 16.34 8.82
N VAL A 43 -1.76 15.84 9.92
CA VAL A 43 -1.08 14.56 10.06
C VAL A 43 -1.75 13.74 11.16
N TRP A 44 -1.84 12.42 10.97
CA TRP A 44 -2.40 11.53 11.98
C TRP A 44 -1.39 11.31 13.10
N ASP A 45 -1.76 11.68 14.32
CA ASP A 45 -1.03 11.30 15.54
C ASP A 45 -1.53 9.92 16.01
N SER A 46 -0.64 8.93 15.95
CA SER A 46 -0.91 7.56 16.36
C SER A 46 -1.18 7.44 17.86
N LYS A 47 -0.62 8.33 18.68
CA LYS A 47 -0.75 8.30 20.14
C LYS A 47 -2.07 8.86 20.61
N SER A 48 -2.46 10.03 20.10
CA SER A 48 -3.74 10.64 20.45
C SER A 48 -4.92 10.15 19.60
N GLN A 49 -4.64 9.36 18.55
CA GLN A 49 -5.62 8.90 17.56
C GLN A 49 -6.43 10.05 16.95
N LYS A 50 -5.76 11.17 16.65
CA LYS A 50 -6.38 12.38 16.12
C LYS A 50 -5.54 12.96 14.98
N CYS A 51 -6.22 13.67 14.09
CA CYS A 51 -5.54 14.53 13.14
C CYS A 51 -5.11 15.82 13.84
N VAL A 52 -3.82 16.13 13.73
CA VAL A 52 -3.23 17.36 14.27
C VAL A 52 -2.61 18.16 13.13
N LEU A 53 -2.44 19.47 13.32
CA LEU A 53 -1.79 20.30 12.31
C LEU A 53 -0.37 19.80 12.02
N GLN A 54 0.03 19.77 10.75
CA GLN A 54 1.38 19.34 10.36
C GLN A 54 2.48 20.23 10.94
N THR A 55 2.15 21.44 11.40
CA THR A 55 3.09 22.35 12.10
C THR A 55 3.33 21.97 13.57
N SER A 56 2.54 21.05 14.13
CA SER A 56 2.66 20.62 15.52
C SER A 56 3.89 19.75 15.74
N SER A 57 4.69 20.01 16.78
CA SER A 57 5.79 19.12 17.18
C SER A 57 5.34 17.81 17.85
N ALA A 58 4.02 17.57 17.96
CA ALA A 58 3.46 16.40 18.63
C ALA A 58 3.76 15.07 17.92
N VAL A 59 3.92 15.09 16.59
CA VAL A 59 4.13 13.88 15.78
C VAL A 59 5.61 13.74 15.43
N PRO A 60 6.30 12.67 15.89
CA PRO A 60 7.69 12.39 15.54
C PRO A 60 7.91 12.23 14.04
N ASP A 61 9.14 12.49 13.59
CA ASP A 61 9.53 12.35 12.18
C ASP A 61 9.28 10.94 11.61
N ALA A 62 9.47 9.90 12.41
CA ALA A 62 9.19 8.53 11.98
C ALA A 62 7.71 8.33 11.63
N ASP A 63 6.81 8.80 12.51
CA ASP A 63 5.36 8.73 12.29
C ASP A 63 4.93 9.60 11.10
N ARG A 64 5.53 10.78 10.93
CA ARG A 64 5.32 11.65 9.77
C ARG A 64 5.76 10.99 8.47
N THR A 65 6.91 10.32 8.49
CA THR A 65 7.47 9.60 7.34
C THR A 65 6.53 8.46 6.91
N ASP A 66 6.01 7.69 7.87
CA ASP A 66 5.03 6.63 7.61
C ASP A 66 3.70 7.18 7.08
N TYR A 67 3.25 8.30 7.64
CA TYR A 67 2.06 8.99 7.16
C TYR A 67 2.25 9.50 5.72
N ALA A 68 3.41 10.05 5.38
CA ALA A 68 3.71 10.50 4.02
C ALA A 68 3.66 9.34 3.02
N TYR A 69 4.18 8.17 3.37
CA TYR A 69 4.04 7.00 2.52
C TYR A 69 2.58 6.59 2.31
N ARG A 70 1.75 6.63 3.36
CA ARG A 70 0.31 6.37 3.25
C ARG A 70 -0.40 7.38 2.36
N LEU A 71 -0.07 8.67 2.46
CA LEU A 71 -0.57 9.69 1.52
C LEU A 71 -0.18 9.35 0.09
N ALA A 72 1.07 8.96 -0.15
CA ALA A 72 1.54 8.59 -1.48
C ALA A 72 0.85 7.33 -2.01
N LYS A 73 0.60 6.32 -1.18
CA LYS A 73 -0.17 5.13 -1.59
C LYS A 73 -1.62 5.44 -1.95
N ASP A 74 -2.19 6.52 -1.42
CA ASP A 74 -3.50 7.07 -1.76
C ASP A 74 -3.47 8.04 -2.97
N GLY A 75 -2.32 8.17 -3.65
CA GLY A 75 -2.16 9.06 -4.80
C GLY A 75 -1.95 10.54 -4.45
N ARG A 76 -1.87 10.90 -3.16
CA ARG A 76 -1.67 12.27 -2.67
C ARG A 76 -0.17 12.61 -2.59
N TYR A 77 0.52 12.53 -3.72
CA TYR A 77 1.98 12.60 -3.79
C TYR A 77 2.55 13.96 -3.37
N GLU A 78 1.94 15.07 -3.80
CA GLU A 78 2.38 16.41 -3.44
C GLU A 78 2.23 16.65 -1.94
N GLU A 79 1.16 16.14 -1.32
CA GLU A 79 0.96 16.26 0.12
C GLU A 79 1.95 15.40 0.91
N ALA A 80 2.33 14.23 0.39
CA ALA A 80 3.40 13.43 0.95
C ALA A 80 4.73 14.21 0.95
N LEU A 81 5.08 14.85 -0.16
CA LEU A 81 6.30 15.66 -0.27
C LEU A 81 6.29 16.86 0.68
N VAL A 82 5.19 17.60 0.72
CA VAL A 82 5.02 18.73 1.67
C VAL A 82 5.19 18.27 3.11
N LEU A 83 4.65 17.11 3.49
CA LEU A 83 4.83 16.59 4.84
C LEU A 83 6.29 16.17 5.10
N LEU A 84 6.94 15.51 4.14
CA LEU A 84 8.36 15.12 4.26
C LEU A 84 9.27 16.35 4.40
N ASP A 85 8.89 17.51 3.85
CA ASP A 85 9.62 18.78 4.00
C ASP A 85 9.54 19.36 5.43
N THR A 86 8.62 18.87 6.26
CA THR A 86 8.49 19.31 7.66
C THR A 86 9.35 18.51 8.65
N LEU A 87 10.01 17.45 8.19
CA LEU A 87 10.83 16.60 9.05
C LEU A 87 12.03 17.37 9.62
N GLN A 88 12.34 17.15 10.88
CA GLN A 88 13.56 17.68 11.50
C GLN A 88 14.81 16.93 11.02
N GLN A 89 14.66 15.64 10.69
CA GLN A 89 15.68 14.76 10.11
C GLN A 89 15.22 14.28 8.72
N PRO A 90 15.31 15.14 7.69
CA PRO A 90 14.70 14.86 6.39
C PRO A 90 15.43 13.81 5.55
N ASN A 91 16.68 13.48 5.90
CA ASN A 91 17.57 12.65 5.09
C ASN A 91 17.84 11.27 5.73
N THR A 92 16.80 10.65 6.29
CA THR A 92 16.87 9.21 6.65
C THR A 92 16.66 8.35 5.41
N ALA A 93 17.16 7.12 5.40
CA ALA A 93 16.95 6.20 4.28
C ALA A 93 15.45 6.06 3.94
N LYS A 94 14.61 5.88 4.96
CA LYS A 94 13.15 5.78 4.80
C LYS A 94 12.49 7.04 4.25
N ALA A 95 12.87 8.23 4.74
CA ALA A 95 12.33 9.49 4.21
C ALA A 95 12.75 9.72 2.75
N LEU A 96 14.02 9.46 2.41
CA LEU A 96 14.53 9.55 1.04
C LEU A 96 13.83 8.54 0.11
N ASN A 97 13.62 7.31 0.57
CA ASN A 97 12.83 6.31 -0.17
C ASN A 97 11.44 6.84 -0.53
N TYR A 98 10.71 7.41 0.44
CA TYR A 98 9.35 7.90 0.19
C TYR A 98 9.30 9.20 -0.61
N ARG A 99 10.33 10.06 -0.54
CA ARG A 99 10.50 11.17 -1.50
C ARG A 99 10.69 10.64 -2.91
N GLY A 100 11.54 9.63 -3.08
CA GLY A 100 11.74 8.97 -4.36
C GLY A 100 10.45 8.38 -4.92
N TYR A 101 9.68 7.70 -4.06
CA TYR A 101 8.37 7.14 -4.42
C TYR A 101 7.39 8.20 -4.90
N ALA A 102 7.17 9.25 -4.12
CA ALA A 102 6.24 10.30 -4.48
C ALA A 102 6.66 11.05 -5.75
N THR A 103 7.94 11.39 -5.90
CA THR A 103 8.45 12.08 -7.10
C THR A 103 8.37 11.23 -8.36
N ARG A 104 8.74 9.94 -8.29
CA ARG A 104 8.60 9.01 -9.42
C ARG A 104 7.14 8.90 -9.86
N LYS A 105 6.20 8.75 -8.92
CA LYS A 105 4.77 8.67 -9.22
C LYS A 105 4.19 9.94 -9.83
N LEU A 106 4.82 11.10 -9.57
CA LEU A 106 4.52 12.37 -10.24
C LEU A 106 5.16 12.52 -11.62
N GLY A 107 5.83 11.49 -12.14
CA GLY A 107 6.55 11.54 -13.41
C GLY A 107 7.91 12.24 -13.33
N ARG A 108 8.33 12.71 -12.14
CA ARG A 108 9.66 13.27 -11.89
C ARG A 108 10.67 12.15 -11.65
N THR A 109 10.76 11.21 -12.60
CA THR A 109 11.48 9.94 -12.43
C THR A 109 12.97 10.12 -12.13
N ASP A 110 13.64 11.04 -12.82
CA ASP A 110 15.09 11.26 -12.63
C ASP A 110 15.41 11.81 -11.23
N GLU A 111 14.53 12.65 -10.69
CA GLU A 111 14.65 13.14 -9.32
C GLU A 111 14.40 12.01 -8.31
N GLY A 112 13.39 11.16 -8.58
CA GLY A 112 13.11 9.99 -7.75
C GLY A 112 14.30 9.04 -7.65
N ILE A 113 14.97 8.77 -8.78
CA ILE A 113 16.23 8.02 -8.83
C ILE A 113 17.29 8.67 -7.93
N GLY A 114 17.44 10.00 -7.97
CA GLY A 114 18.37 10.72 -7.11
C GLY A 114 18.14 10.50 -5.61
N TYR A 115 16.87 10.48 -5.18
CA TYR A 115 16.52 10.18 -3.78
C TYR A 115 16.75 8.71 -3.42
N TYR A 116 16.38 7.78 -4.30
CA TYR A 116 16.61 6.36 -4.06
C TYR A 116 18.09 6.01 -3.94
N LEU A 117 18.95 6.58 -4.79
CA LEU A 117 20.40 6.37 -4.70
C LEU A 117 20.97 6.87 -3.38
N GLN A 118 20.48 8.01 -2.87
CA GLN A 118 20.86 8.50 -1.54
C GLN A 118 20.38 7.56 -0.43
N SER A 119 19.15 7.04 -0.52
CA SER A 119 18.63 6.05 0.42
C SER A 119 19.45 4.76 0.43
N VAL A 120 19.77 4.20 -0.73
CA VAL A 120 20.60 2.99 -0.87
C VAL A 120 22.01 3.22 -0.31
N LYS A 121 22.56 4.43 -0.46
CA LYS A 121 23.86 4.78 0.14
C LYS A 121 23.82 4.77 1.66
N LEU A 122 22.70 5.17 2.27
CA LEU A 122 22.53 5.16 3.73
C LEU A 122 22.24 3.76 4.26
N ASP A 123 21.42 2.99 3.54
CA ASP A 123 21.11 1.60 3.88
C ASP A 123 21.17 0.71 2.62
N PRO A 124 22.33 0.07 2.39
CA PRO A 124 22.51 -0.85 1.26
C PRO A 124 21.63 -2.11 1.33
N GLN A 125 21.08 -2.46 2.50
CA GLN A 125 20.27 -3.66 2.72
C GLN A 125 18.77 -3.38 2.62
N TYR A 126 18.36 -2.15 2.31
CA TYR A 126 16.96 -1.79 2.21
C TYR A 126 16.36 -2.26 0.87
N ALA A 127 15.79 -3.47 0.87
CA ALA A 127 15.24 -4.10 -0.34
C ALA A 127 14.18 -3.24 -1.06
N GLN A 128 13.24 -2.66 -0.30
CA GLN A 128 12.15 -1.86 -0.86
C GLN A 128 12.63 -0.66 -1.69
N VAL A 129 13.70 0.03 -1.26
CA VAL A 129 14.20 1.15 -2.07
C VAL A 129 14.92 0.68 -3.33
N ARG A 130 15.50 -0.52 -3.32
CA ARG A 130 16.12 -1.12 -4.51
C ARG A 130 15.06 -1.57 -5.52
N GLU A 131 13.94 -2.11 -5.05
CA GLU A 131 12.76 -2.41 -5.88
C GLU A 131 12.31 -1.13 -6.58
N TYR A 132 12.02 -0.06 -5.83
CA TYR A 132 11.56 1.20 -6.41
C TYR A 132 12.58 1.89 -7.32
N LEU A 133 13.87 1.78 -7.02
CA LEU A 133 14.94 2.23 -7.90
C LEU A 133 14.95 1.43 -9.22
N GLY A 134 14.80 0.12 -9.13
CA GLY A 134 14.69 -0.77 -10.28
C GLY A 134 13.49 -0.42 -11.16
N GLU A 135 12.30 -0.22 -10.56
CA GLU A 135 11.12 0.24 -11.30
C GLU A 135 11.35 1.59 -11.97
N ALA A 136 12.05 2.51 -11.31
CA ALA A 136 12.40 3.80 -11.91
C ALA A 136 13.31 3.63 -13.13
N TYR A 137 14.27 2.70 -13.08
CA TYR A 137 15.11 2.37 -14.23
C TYR A 137 14.33 1.71 -15.37
N VAL A 138 13.36 0.84 -15.06
CA VAL A 138 12.43 0.29 -16.07
C VAL A 138 11.70 1.41 -16.81
N ILE A 139 11.14 2.40 -16.07
CA ILE A 139 10.47 3.57 -16.68
C ILE A 139 11.41 4.34 -17.61
N LYS A 140 12.72 4.39 -17.31
CA LYS A 140 13.73 5.07 -18.13
C LYS A 140 14.28 4.19 -19.28
N GLY A 141 13.77 2.97 -19.46
CA GLY A 141 14.28 2.00 -20.43
C GLY A 141 15.66 1.43 -20.08
N ARG A 142 16.11 1.63 -18.84
CA ARG A 142 17.41 1.18 -18.33
C ARG A 142 17.28 -0.18 -17.64
N VAL A 143 16.80 -1.17 -18.40
CA VAL A 143 16.53 -2.52 -17.90
C VAL A 143 17.82 -3.20 -17.39
N ASP A 144 18.98 -2.82 -17.93
CA ASP A 144 20.31 -3.19 -17.43
C ASP A 144 20.46 -2.88 -15.94
N LEU A 145 20.18 -1.63 -15.55
CA LEU A 145 20.31 -1.17 -14.17
C LEU A 145 19.21 -1.73 -13.26
N ALA A 146 18.02 -1.99 -13.81
CA ALA A 146 16.94 -2.65 -13.07
C ALA A 146 17.32 -4.10 -12.70
N GLN A 147 17.94 -4.84 -13.63
CA GLN A 147 18.46 -6.18 -13.36
C GLN A 147 19.54 -6.19 -12.28
N GLU A 148 20.43 -5.18 -12.26
CA GLU A 148 21.40 -5.03 -11.16
C GLU A 148 20.70 -4.92 -9.81
N GLN A 149 19.64 -4.10 -9.70
CA GLN A 149 18.89 -3.98 -8.44
C GLN A 149 18.18 -5.28 -8.07
N LEU A 150 17.61 -5.99 -9.05
CA LEU A 150 16.96 -7.29 -8.83
C LEU A 150 17.94 -8.31 -8.23
N GLN A 151 19.19 -8.34 -8.70
CA GLN A 151 20.21 -9.22 -8.11
C GLN A 151 20.58 -8.81 -6.69
N GLN A 152 20.65 -7.51 -6.39
CA GLN A 152 20.89 -7.04 -5.02
C GLN A 152 19.76 -7.45 -4.08
N ILE A 153 18.50 -7.30 -4.50
CA ILE A 153 17.33 -7.73 -3.72
C ILE A 153 17.39 -9.23 -3.46
N LYS A 154 17.72 -10.03 -4.49
CA LYS A 154 17.90 -11.47 -4.34
C LYS A 154 18.95 -11.84 -3.29
N SER A 155 20.07 -11.11 -3.23
CA SER A 155 21.09 -11.32 -2.20
C SER A 155 20.63 -10.92 -0.80
N ILE A 156 19.68 -10.00 -0.68
CA ILE A 156 19.14 -9.53 0.61
C ILE A 156 18.08 -10.50 1.17
N CYS A 157 17.10 -10.88 0.36
CA CYS A 157 15.93 -11.65 0.83
C CYS A 157 15.56 -12.86 -0.03
N GLY A 158 16.34 -13.20 -1.06
CA GLY A 158 16.03 -14.28 -1.99
C GLY A 158 14.97 -13.91 -3.02
N THR A 159 14.44 -14.90 -3.73
CA THR A 159 13.47 -14.68 -4.82
C THR A 159 12.01 -14.76 -4.37
N ALA A 160 11.78 -15.01 -3.08
CA ALA A 160 10.44 -15.20 -2.51
C ALA A 160 9.90 -13.94 -1.81
N CYS A 161 10.72 -12.91 -1.60
CA CYS A 161 10.27 -11.63 -1.06
C CYS A 161 9.51 -10.82 -2.11
N GLU A 162 8.56 -10.01 -1.63
CA GLU A 162 7.69 -9.13 -2.43
C GLU A 162 8.53 -8.24 -3.36
N GLU A 163 9.58 -7.61 -2.83
CA GLU A 163 10.45 -6.71 -3.58
C GLU A 163 11.12 -7.36 -4.80
N TYR A 164 11.47 -8.65 -4.71
CA TYR A 164 12.04 -9.37 -5.85
C TYR A 164 10.97 -9.66 -6.90
N GLN A 165 9.80 -10.09 -6.44
CA GLN A 165 8.70 -10.47 -7.33
C GLN A 165 8.18 -9.26 -8.10
N ASP A 166 7.96 -8.14 -7.42
CA ASP A 166 7.46 -6.90 -8.00
C ASP A 166 8.42 -6.35 -9.06
N LEU A 167 9.72 -6.27 -8.75
CA LEU A 167 10.69 -5.78 -9.73
C LEU A 167 10.88 -6.75 -10.90
N ALA A 168 10.86 -8.07 -10.65
CA ALA A 168 10.94 -9.06 -11.72
C ALA A 168 9.74 -8.95 -12.68
N GLU A 169 8.53 -8.75 -12.15
CA GLU A 169 7.32 -8.51 -12.93
C GLU A 169 7.44 -7.24 -13.77
N ALA A 170 7.86 -6.12 -13.16
CA ALA A 170 8.04 -4.85 -13.86
C ALA A 170 9.04 -4.95 -15.02
N ILE A 171 10.15 -5.68 -14.83
CA ILE A 171 11.13 -5.92 -15.90
C ILE A 171 10.52 -6.79 -17.00
N ASN A 172 9.83 -7.87 -16.65
CA ASN A 172 9.23 -8.77 -17.63
C ASN A 172 8.18 -8.06 -18.49
N ASP A 173 7.36 -7.21 -17.90
CA ASP A 173 6.33 -6.46 -18.64
C ASP A 173 6.93 -5.43 -19.61
N SER A 174 8.04 -4.79 -19.22
CA SER A 174 8.76 -3.87 -20.12
C SER A 174 9.35 -4.56 -21.36
N SER A 175 9.59 -5.88 -21.30
CA SER A 175 10.12 -6.64 -22.45
C SER A 175 9.06 -7.01 -23.49
N LYS A 176 7.77 -6.85 -23.16
CA LYS A 176 6.63 -7.18 -24.02
C LYS A 176 6.13 -5.98 -24.85
N THR A 177 6.65 -4.78 -24.58
CA THR A 177 6.26 -3.51 -25.22
C THR A 177 7.26 -3.07 -26.27
#